data_AF-A0A5N8HBT8-F1
#
_entry.id   AF-A0A5N8HBT8-F1
#
_cell.length_a   1.000
_cell.length_b   1.000
_cell.length_c   1.000
_cell.angle_alpha   90.00
_cell.angle_beta   90.00
_cell.angle_gamma   90.00
#
_symmetry.space_group_name_H-M   'P 1'
#
loop_
_entity.id
_entity.type
_entity.pdbx_description
1 polymer ?
#
loop_
_entity_poly.entity_id
_entity_poly.type
_entity_poly.pdbx_seq_one_letter_code
_entity_poly.pdbx_strand_id
1 'polypeptide(L)' 'MKIDLNADLGEGCASDAELLTLVSSANIACGFHAGDAQTMQACVREAIKNGVA' A
#
# COMPACT_ATOMS: atom_id res chain seq x y z
N MET A 1 -11.54 9.12 20.20
CA MET A 1 -10.10 9.02 19.88
C MET A 1 -10.00 8.19 18.60
N LYS A 2 -9.27 8.67 17.58
CA LYS A 2 -8.99 7.92 16.33
C LYS A 2 -7.47 7.77 16.23
N ILE A 3 -7.02 6.63 15.69
CA ILE A 3 -5.61 6.35 15.41
C ILE A 3 -5.48 5.98 13.94
N ASP A 4 -4.38 6.40 13.32
CA ASP A 4 -3.98 5.94 11.99
C ASP A 4 -3.12 4.68 12.13
N LEU A 5 -3.39 3.70 11.28
CA LEU A 5 -2.53 2.55 11.06
C LEU A 5 -2.01 2.64 9.63
N ASN A 6 -0.69 2.61 9.48
CA ASN A 6 -0.04 2.58 8.18
C ASN A 6 0.80 1.32 8.01
N ALA A 7 1.04 0.95 6.75
CA ALA A 7 1.96 -0.10 6.36
C ALA A 7 2.72 0.31 5.09
N ASP A 8 3.96 -0.17 4.99
CA ASP A 8 4.77 -0.06 3.78
C ASP A 8 4.34 -1.14 2.78
N LEU A 9 4.07 -0.73 1.54
CA LEU A 9 3.47 -1.57 0.50
C LEU A 9 4.14 -1.30 -0.85
N GLY A 10 3.95 -2.21 -1.80
CA GLY A 10 4.57 -2.13 -3.12
C GLY A 10 6.06 -2.46 -3.09
N GLU A 11 6.53 -3.12 -2.03
CA GLU A 11 7.91 -3.58 -1.87
C GLU A 11 8.14 -5.01 -2.39
N GLY A 12 7.09 -5.65 -2.95
CA GLY A 12 7.15 -7.02 -3.47
C GLY A 12 6.74 -8.10 -2.49
N CYS A 13 6.02 -7.73 -1.43
CA CYS A 13 5.46 -8.69 -0.46
C CYS A 13 4.14 -9.27 -0.97
N ALA A 14 3.88 -10.55 -0.66
CA ALA A 14 2.68 -11.23 -1.17
C ALA A 14 1.37 -10.75 -0.52
N SER A 15 1.46 -10.13 0.65
CA SER A 15 0.31 -9.83 1.51
C SER A 15 -0.19 -8.38 1.44
N ASP A 16 0.27 -7.60 0.46
CA ASP A 16 -0.04 -6.17 0.38
C ASP A 16 -1.55 -5.92 0.25
N ALA A 17 -2.25 -6.78 -0.50
CA ALA A 17 -3.69 -6.67 -0.70
C ALA A 17 -4.47 -6.96 0.60
N GLU A 18 -4.04 -7.97 1.37
CA GLU A 18 -4.63 -8.31 2.65
C GLU A 18 -4.39 -7.20 3.68
N LEU A 19 -3.17 -6.62 3.71
CA LEU A 19 -2.83 -5.52 4.60
C LEU A 19 -3.69 -4.27 4.35
N LEU A 20 -3.98 -3.96 3.08
CA LEU A 20 -4.85 -2.84 2.70
C LEU A 20 -6.29 -2.96 3.23
N THR A 21 -6.73 -4.13 3.69
CA THR A 21 -8.04 -4.29 4.34
C THR A 21 -8.04 -3.91 5.83
N LEU A 22 -6.86 -3.67 6.41
CA LEU A 22 -6.65 -3.47 7.85
C LEU A 22 -6.11 -2.07 8.22
N VAL A 23 -5.44 -1.39 7.28
CA VAL A 23 -4.78 -0.09 7.51
C VAL A 23 -5.63 1.08 7.04
N SER A 24 -5.33 2.28 7.53
CA SER A 24 -5.94 3.54 7.09
C SER A 24 -5.08 4.34 6.13
N SER A 25 -3.76 4.11 6.11
CA SER A 25 -2.82 4.76 5.18
C SER A 25 -1.82 3.75 4.59
N ALA A 26 -1.35 4.00 3.36
CA ALA A 26 -0.38 3.16 2.64
C ALA A 26 0.88 3.95 2.24
N ASN A 27 2.05 3.49 2.69
CA ASN A 27 3.33 4.04 2.23
C ASN A 27 3.81 3.21 1.03
N ILE A 28 3.57 3.69 -0.19
CA ILE A 28 3.90 2.95 -1.41
C ILE A 28 5.35 3.21 -1.82
N ALA A 29 6.13 2.16 -2.04
CA ALA A 29 7.50 2.25 -2.53
C ALA A 29 7.58 2.92 -3.91
N CYS A 30 8.64 3.71 -4.14
CA CYS A 30 8.74 4.60 -5.31
C CYS A 30 9.79 4.16 -6.36
N GLY A 31 10.31 2.95 -6.29
CA GLY A 31 11.19 2.39 -7.32
C GLY A 31 12.69 2.62 -7.13
N PHE A 32 13.12 3.20 -6.01
CA PHE A 32 14.56 3.26 -5.68
C PHE A 32 15.02 2.08 -4.81
N HIS A 33 14.47 1.92 -3.60
CA HIS A 33 14.85 0.81 -2.73
C HIS A 33 14.05 -0.46 -3.06
N ALA A 34 12.79 -0.29 -3.46
CA ALA A 34 11.88 -1.35 -3.85
C ALA A 34 10.75 -0.80 -4.74
N GLY A 35 9.98 -1.73 -5.32
CA GLY A 35 8.88 -1.43 -6.23
C GLY A 35 9.33 -1.09 -7.65
N ASP A 36 8.36 -1.06 -8.55
CA ASP A 36 8.49 -0.59 -9.91
C ASP A 36 7.18 0.09 -10.35
N ALA A 37 7.15 0.67 -11.55
CA ALA A 37 5.98 1.39 -12.04
C ALA A 37 4.71 0.52 -12.07
N GLN A 38 4.84 -0.78 -12.36
CA GLN A 38 3.71 -1.70 -12.42
C GLN A 38 3.17 -2.01 -11.02
N THR A 39 4.07 -2.24 -10.07
CA THR A 39 3.77 -2.50 -8.66
C THR A 39 3.14 -1.27 -8.02
N MET A 40 3.71 -0.08 -8.22
CA MET A 40 3.15 1.19 -7.75
C MET A 40 1.71 1.38 -8.24
N GLN A 41 1.47 1.18 -9.54
CA GLN A 41 0.14 1.31 -10.12
C GLN A 41 -0.85 0.30 -9.53
N ALA A 42 -0.41 -0.93 -9.28
CA ALA A 42 -1.24 -1.96 -8.65
C ALA A 42 -1.59 -1.59 -7.20
N CYS A 43 -0.62 -1.14 -6.40
CA CYS A 43 -0.81 -0.71 -5.02
C CYS A 43 -1.75 0.50 -4.91
N VAL A 44 -1.57 1.53 -5.74
CA VAL A 44 -2.46 2.71 -5.74
C VAL A 44 -3.90 2.30 -6.07
N ARG A 45 -4.09 1.43 -7.06
CA ARG A 45 -5.43 0.95 -7.42
C ARG A 45 -6.09 0.18 -6.28
N GLU A 46 -5.34 -0.66 -5.57
CA GLU A 46 -5.88 -1.43 -4.45
C GLU A 46 -6.14 -0.54 -3.22
N ALA A 47 -5.28 0.45 -2.94
CA ALA A 47 -5.50 1.43 -1.88
C ALA A 47 -6.80 2.22 -2.10
N ILE A 48 -7.03 2.73 -3.33
CA ILE A 48 -8.27 3.42 -3.69
C ILE A 48 -9.49 2.52 -3.50
N LYS A 49 -9.39 1.25 -3.91
CA LYS A 49 -10.48 0.27 -3.76
C LYS A 49 -10.86 0.04 -2.29
N ASN A 50 -9.89 0.07 -1.38
CA ASN A 50 -10.10 -0.13 0.05
C ASN A 50 -10.35 1.18 0.83
N GLY A 51 -10.29 2.35 0.16
CA GLY A 51 -10.46 3.65 0.81
C GLY A 51 -9.30 4.03 1.74
N VAL A 52 -8.10 3.51 1.45
CA VAL A 52 -6.85 3.78 2.17
C VAL A 52 -6.20 5.05 1.62
N ALA A 53 -5.69 5.89 2.51
CA ALA A 53 -4.98 7.13 2.18
C ALA A 53 -3.61 6.86 1.54
#